data_AF-A0A7W7RHV1-F1
#
_entry.id   AF-A0A7W7RHV1-F1
#
_cell.length_a   1.000
_cell.length_b   1.000
_cell.length_c   1.000
_cell.angle_alpha   90.00
_cell.angle_beta   90.00
_cell.angle_gamma   90.00
#
_symmetry.space_group_name_H-M   'P 1'
#
loop_
_entity.id
_entity.type
_entity.pdbx_description
1 polymer ?
#
loop_
_entity_poly.entity_id
_entity_poly.type
_entity_poly.pdbx_seq_one_letter_code
_entity_poly.pdbx_strand_id
1 'polypeptide(L)'
;MPGRVRVALTGAVTVFAIAGCASGSPDADAEPSDSPPSSSSGHDHELREVEGDSAPSVSMEVAEDTDAGWNVHVRAEDFGFTPGKVGEEAREGEGHAHLYVDDEKVARVYGPWHHLPASAVPEGEHTLSVHLSANDHSSWALDGEPISDSTMITGSGGDEGEHSHTSRDTGPADVTAEISVQDGTVSPEPGRVEVEQGQSVRLTVDSDSSDTVHLHGYDIEEPVTPDEPATLSFTADQSGLFELETHESHTLLTQVAVE
;
A
#
# COMPACT_ATOMS: atom_id res chain seq x y z
N MET A 1 29.83 -0.35 -56.90
CA MET A 1 31.15 0.31 -57.05
C MET A 1 31.43 1.10 -55.77
N PRO A 2 32.58 0.94 -55.11
CA PRO A 2 32.91 1.67 -53.89
C PRO A 2 33.49 3.05 -54.24
N GLY A 3 33.14 4.08 -53.47
CA GLY A 3 33.71 5.42 -53.57
C GLY A 3 34.17 5.88 -52.19
N ARG A 4 35.49 5.89 -51.99
CA ARG A 4 36.18 6.23 -50.74
C ARG A 4 36.30 7.74 -50.54
N VAL A 5 36.27 8.10 -49.26
CA VAL A 5 36.63 9.37 -48.58
C VAL A 5 37.86 10.08 -49.13
N ARG A 6 37.87 11.43 -49.11
CA ARG A 6 39.07 12.25 -48.82
C ARG A 6 38.74 13.54 -48.05
N VAL A 7 39.65 13.82 -47.12
CA VAL A 7 39.72 14.87 -46.09
C VAL A 7 40.67 16.00 -46.54
N ALA A 8 40.62 17.15 -45.83
CA ALA A 8 41.69 18.11 -45.46
C ALA A 8 41.43 19.54 -45.98
N LEU A 9 41.10 20.49 -45.08
CA LEU A 9 42.01 21.32 -44.23
C LEU A 9 42.90 22.25 -45.05
N THR A 10 42.81 23.56 -44.79
CA THR A 10 43.93 24.48 -44.47
C THR A 10 43.42 25.93 -44.48
N GLY A 11 43.76 26.71 -43.46
CA GLY A 11 43.56 28.16 -43.49
C GLY A 11 43.89 28.85 -42.17
N ALA A 12 45.18 29.01 -41.87
CA ALA A 12 45.67 29.91 -40.83
C ALA A 12 45.96 31.29 -41.43
N VAL A 13 45.57 32.37 -40.75
CA VAL A 13 46.14 33.72 -40.94
C VAL A 13 46.33 34.39 -39.58
N THR A 14 47.55 34.86 -39.38
CA THR A 14 48.12 35.59 -38.25
C THR A 14 47.87 37.11 -38.36
N VAL A 15 47.83 37.85 -37.24
CA VAL A 15 48.66 39.05 -36.94
C VAL A 15 48.00 40.07 -35.99
N PHE A 16 48.68 40.22 -34.85
CA PHE A 16 49.00 41.39 -34.01
C PHE A 16 47.99 42.09 -33.08
N ALA A 17 48.51 42.22 -31.85
CA ALA A 17 47.98 42.83 -30.67
C ALA A 17 48.26 44.34 -30.59
N ILE A 18 47.38 45.05 -29.87
CA ILE A 18 47.68 46.27 -29.12
C ILE A 18 47.17 46.09 -27.69
N ALA A 19 47.97 46.58 -26.73
CA ALA A 19 47.87 46.29 -25.31
C ALA A 19 46.99 47.30 -24.52
N GLY A 20 46.37 46.80 -23.46
CA GLY A 20 46.20 47.48 -22.16
C GLY A 20 44.87 48.18 -21.89
N CYS A 21 43.99 47.59 -21.07
CA CYS A 21 43.97 47.73 -19.61
C CYS A 21 42.59 47.36 -19.03
N ALA A 22 42.64 46.64 -17.91
CA ALA A 22 41.67 46.60 -16.82
C ALA A 22 40.37 45.77 -16.96
N SER A 23 40.28 44.85 -15.99
CA SER A 23 39.10 44.27 -15.33
C SER A 23 38.13 43.39 -16.13
N GLY A 24 38.13 42.11 -15.74
CA GLY A 24 37.05 41.16 -16.00
C GLY A 24 37.48 40.04 -16.93
N SER A 25 37.84 38.88 -16.36
CA SER A 25 37.79 37.63 -17.11
C SER A 25 36.70 36.71 -16.54
N PRO A 26 36.03 35.95 -17.43
CA PRO A 26 34.93 35.04 -17.15
C PRO A 26 35.54 33.65 -16.84
N ASP A 27 34.82 32.59 -16.49
CA ASP A 27 33.79 31.90 -17.24
C ASP A 27 33.09 30.90 -16.30
N ALA A 28 31.92 30.50 -16.76
CA ALA A 28 31.08 29.41 -16.29
C ALA A 28 31.84 28.19 -15.74
N ASP A 29 31.61 27.92 -14.46
CA ASP A 29 31.64 26.57 -13.92
C ASP A 29 30.19 26.11 -13.78
N ALA A 30 29.85 25.09 -14.57
CA ALA A 30 28.64 24.31 -14.42
C ALA A 30 28.79 23.45 -13.16
N GLU A 31 28.04 23.79 -12.12
CA GLU A 31 27.96 22.97 -10.92
C GLU A 31 27.16 21.70 -11.22
N PRO A 32 27.61 20.50 -10.79
CA PRO A 32 26.84 19.28 -10.93
C PRO A 32 25.60 19.36 -10.03
N SER A 33 24.44 19.06 -10.62
CA SER A 33 23.20 18.84 -9.88
C SER A 33 23.31 17.52 -9.11
N ASP A 34 23.90 17.56 -7.92
CA ASP A 34 23.66 16.57 -6.87
C ASP A 34 22.19 16.70 -6.45
N SER A 35 21.33 15.93 -7.12
CA SER A 35 19.99 15.69 -6.60
C SER A 35 20.15 14.71 -5.43
N PRO A 36 19.77 15.07 -4.20
CA PRO A 36 19.71 14.07 -3.13
C PRO A 36 18.71 12.99 -3.55
N PRO A 37 18.92 11.71 -3.17
CA PRO A 37 17.85 10.74 -3.33
C PRO A 37 16.66 11.23 -2.52
N SER A 38 15.54 11.41 -3.20
CA SER A 38 14.24 11.60 -2.56
C SER A 38 14.02 10.41 -1.64
N SER A 39 14.20 10.59 -0.34
CA SER A 39 13.66 9.68 0.66
C SER A 39 12.14 9.84 0.62
N SER A 40 11.50 9.11 -0.29
CA SER A 40 10.09 8.77 -0.14
C SER A 40 10.01 7.97 1.15
N SER A 41 9.23 8.46 2.10
CA SER A 41 8.88 7.72 3.30
C SER A 41 7.82 6.69 2.91
N GLY A 42 8.20 5.75 2.03
CA GLY A 42 7.41 4.57 1.71
C GLY A 42 7.70 3.51 2.76
N HIS A 43 6.67 2.80 3.19
CA HIS A 43 6.79 1.67 4.11
C HIS A 43 7.53 0.53 3.40
N ASP A 44 8.86 0.58 3.40
CA ASP A 44 9.71 -0.41 2.74
C ASP A 44 9.58 -1.77 3.44
N HIS A 45 8.69 -2.60 2.92
CA HIS A 45 8.63 -4.02 3.25
C HIS A 45 9.93 -4.70 2.81
N GLU A 46 10.42 -5.69 3.58
CA GLU A 46 11.58 -6.49 3.19
C GLU A 46 11.34 -7.10 1.80
N LEU A 47 12.24 -6.86 0.85
CA LEU A 47 12.16 -7.43 -0.49
C LEU A 47 12.60 -8.89 -0.48
N ARG A 48 11.82 -9.74 -1.15
CA ARG A 48 12.08 -11.16 -1.32
C ARG A 48 12.21 -11.48 -2.81
N GLU A 49 13.45 -11.64 -3.23
CA GLU A 49 13.80 -11.99 -4.62
C GLU A 49 13.28 -13.37 -5.00
N VAL A 50 12.65 -13.46 -6.18
CA VAL A 50 12.25 -14.70 -6.84
C VAL A 50 13.17 -15.01 -8.02
N GLU A 51 13.32 -16.29 -8.37
CA GLU A 51 14.10 -16.67 -9.55
C GLU A 51 13.26 -16.51 -10.85
N GLY A 52 13.84 -15.84 -11.85
CA GLY A 52 13.11 -15.29 -13.00
C GLY A 52 12.34 -16.25 -13.91
N ASP A 53 12.60 -17.57 -13.88
CA ASP A 53 11.84 -18.54 -14.69
C ASP A 53 10.51 -18.98 -14.04
N SER A 54 10.29 -18.67 -12.76
CA SER A 54 9.03 -18.98 -12.03
C SER A 54 8.56 -17.80 -11.18
N ALA A 55 9.02 -16.60 -11.54
CA ALA A 55 8.62 -15.38 -10.89
C ALA A 55 7.10 -15.15 -11.08
N PRO A 56 6.34 -14.92 -10.01
CA PRO A 56 4.96 -14.52 -10.16
C PRO A 56 4.85 -13.19 -10.91
N SER A 57 3.71 -12.95 -11.53
CA SER A 57 3.39 -11.67 -12.15
C SER A 57 2.04 -11.19 -11.66
N VAL A 58 1.79 -9.88 -11.74
CA VAL A 58 0.49 -9.30 -11.42
C VAL A 58 0.11 -8.26 -12.47
N SER A 59 -1.18 -8.18 -12.77
CA SER A 59 -1.79 -7.11 -13.54
C SER A 59 -3.15 -6.74 -12.95
N MET A 60 -3.61 -5.53 -13.20
CA MET A 60 -4.85 -5.01 -12.64
C MET A 60 -5.75 -4.38 -13.70
N GLU A 61 -7.04 -4.68 -13.65
CA GLU A 61 -8.09 -3.93 -14.34
C GLU A 61 -8.98 -3.25 -13.32
N VAL A 62 -9.31 -1.98 -13.57
CA VAL A 62 -10.14 -1.18 -12.66
C VAL A 62 -11.38 -0.71 -13.41
N ALA A 63 -12.54 -0.94 -12.84
CA ALA A 63 -13.83 -0.46 -13.32
C ALA A 63 -14.48 0.41 -12.26
N GLU A 64 -14.87 1.63 -12.62
CA GLU A 64 -15.63 2.51 -11.73
C GLU A 64 -16.99 1.89 -11.38
N ASP A 65 -17.31 1.91 -10.09
CA ASP A 65 -18.62 1.64 -9.53
C ASP A 65 -19.21 2.98 -9.04
N THR A 66 -20.04 3.60 -9.88
CA THR A 66 -20.48 4.99 -9.70
C THR A 66 -21.26 5.26 -8.41
N ASP A 67 -21.71 4.22 -7.72
CA ASP A 67 -22.43 4.33 -6.45
C ASP A 67 -21.52 4.16 -5.22
N ALA A 68 -20.37 3.46 -5.35
CA ALA A 68 -19.62 2.97 -4.19
C ALA A 68 -18.08 2.98 -4.30
N GLY A 69 -17.48 3.26 -5.46
CA GLY A 69 -16.02 3.30 -5.63
C GLY A 69 -15.53 2.62 -6.91
N TRP A 70 -14.68 1.59 -6.78
CA TRP A 70 -14.11 0.86 -7.90
C TRP A 70 -14.10 -0.65 -7.67
N ASN A 71 -14.45 -1.40 -8.72
CA ASN A 71 -14.21 -2.82 -8.80
C ASN A 71 -12.81 -3.06 -9.39
N VAL A 72 -11.93 -3.64 -8.59
CA VAL A 72 -10.55 -3.95 -8.93
C VAL A 72 -10.43 -5.45 -9.22
N HIS A 73 -9.98 -5.80 -10.41
CA HIS A 73 -9.68 -7.16 -10.83
C HIS A 73 -8.17 -7.38 -10.91
N VAL A 74 -7.62 -8.05 -9.91
CA VAL A 74 -6.23 -8.47 -9.84
C VAL A 74 -6.08 -9.82 -10.54
N ARG A 75 -5.21 -9.87 -11.54
CA ARG A 75 -4.79 -11.11 -12.19
C ARG A 75 -3.35 -11.39 -11.86
N ALA A 76 -3.12 -12.46 -11.11
CA ALA A 76 -1.79 -12.93 -10.80
C ALA A 76 -1.49 -14.23 -11.56
N GLU A 77 -0.30 -14.35 -12.13
CA GLU A 77 0.22 -15.57 -12.77
C GLU A 77 1.34 -16.15 -11.92
N ASP A 78 1.46 -17.49 -11.91
CA ASP A 78 2.41 -18.22 -11.06
C ASP A 78 2.35 -17.84 -9.56
N PHE A 79 1.17 -17.41 -9.13
CA PHE A 79 0.87 -16.95 -7.78
C PHE A 79 -0.48 -17.49 -7.29
N GLY A 80 -0.50 -18.05 -6.08
CA GLY A 80 -1.68 -18.51 -5.38
C GLY A 80 -2.06 -17.59 -4.22
N PHE A 81 -3.25 -17.01 -4.25
CA PHE A 81 -3.81 -16.34 -3.07
C PHE A 81 -4.05 -17.37 -1.95
N THR A 82 -3.41 -17.17 -0.80
CA THR A 82 -3.49 -18.06 0.38
C THR A 82 -3.89 -17.32 1.64
N PRO A 83 -5.11 -16.72 1.70
CA PRO A 83 -5.55 -15.97 2.88
C PRO A 83 -5.48 -16.77 4.18
N GLY A 84 -5.73 -18.07 4.12
CA GLY A 84 -5.66 -18.95 5.29
C GLY A 84 -4.26 -19.14 5.90
N LYS A 85 -3.20 -18.66 5.24
CA LYS A 85 -1.79 -18.78 5.64
C LYS A 85 -1.12 -17.44 5.97
N VAL A 86 -1.86 -16.32 5.92
CA VAL A 86 -1.30 -15.00 6.24
C VAL A 86 -0.78 -15.01 7.68
N GLY A 87 0.42 -14.46 7.89
CA GLY A 87 1.19 -14.51 9.14
C GLY A 87 2.12 -15.72 9.26
N GLU A 88 2.07 -16.70 8.34
CA GLU A 88 3.01 -17.82 8.29
C GLU A 88 4.30 -17.47 7.53
N GLU A 89 5.29 -18.36 7.62
CA GLU A 89 6.51 -18.36 6.81
C GLU A 89 6.24 -18.23 5.28
N ALA A 90 7.02 -17.39 4.60
CA ALA A 90 6.94 -17.21 3.16
C ALA A 90 7.28 -18.48 2.38
N ARG A 91 6.49 -18.75 1.34
CA ARG A 91 6.75 -19.79 0.34
C ARG A 91 6.54 -19.20 -1.04
N GLU A 92 7.46 -19.47 -1.96
CA GLU A 92 7.43 -18.89 -3.31
C GLU A 92 6.10 -19.18 -4.03
N GLY A 93 5.59 -18.19 -4.74
CA GLY A 93 4.36 -18.29 -5.52
C GLY A 93 3.09 -18.36 -4.66
N GLU A 94 3.12 -18.03 -3.37
CA GLU A 94 1.91 -17.88 -2.56
C GLU A 94 1.93 -16.62 -1.70
N GLY A 95 0.73 -16.14 -1.35
CA GLY A 95 0.57 -14.97 -0.48
C GLY A 95 -0.75 -14.23 -0.67
N HIS A 96 -0.67 -12.91 -0.62
CA HIS A 96 -1.76 -11.96 -0.84
C HIS A 96 -1.24 -10.75 -1.63
N ALA A 97 -2.13 -9.83 -1.99
CA ALA A 97 -1.73 -8.57 -2.60
C ALA A 97 -2.07 -7.38 -1.71
N HIS A 98 -1.37 -6.28 -1.88
CA HIS A 98 -1.70 -4.99 -1.27
C HIS A 98 -2.10 -4.00 -2.35
N LEU A 99 -3.10 -3.17 -2.08
CA LEU A 99 -3.44 -2.00 -2.89
C LEU A 99 -2.93 -0.75 -2.21
N TYR A 100 -2.43 0.18 -3.02
CA TYR A 100 -1.97 1.49 -2.57
C TYR A 100 -2.57 2.60 -3.44
N VAL A 101 -2.90 3.72 -2.83
CA VAL A 101 -3.28 4.98 -3.50
C VAL A 101 -2.17 5.98 -3.22
N ASP A 102 -1.47 6.44 -4.26
CA ASP A 102 -0.30 7.34 -4.14
C ASP A 102 0.74 6.87 -3.10
N ASP A 103 1.09 5.58 -3.17
CA ASP A 103 2.02 4.90 -2.25
C ASP A 103 1.53 4.70 -0.80
N GLU A 104 0.31 5.15 -0.47
CA GLU A 104 -0.35 4.87 0.82
C GLU A 104 -1.18 3.59 0.73
N LYS A 105 -0.93 2.64 1.64
CA LYS A 105 -1.61 1.34 1.60
C LYS A 105 -3.07 1.50 1.99
N VAL A 106 -3.98 1.09 1.11
CA VAL A 106 -5.44 1.20 1.32
C VAL A 106 -6.12 -0.15 1.56
N ALA A 107 -5.55 -1.26 1.08
CA ALA A 107 -6.19 -2.56 1.27
C ALA A 107 -5.22 -3.74 1.20
N ARG A 108 -5.64 -4.85 1.82
CA ARG A 108 -5.16 -6.21 1.52
C ARG A 108 -6.16 -6.92 0.62
N VAL A 109 -5.65 -7.67 -0.35
CA VAL A 109 -6.44 -8.38 -1.37
C VAL A 109 -6.11 -9.87 -1.32
N TYR A 110 -7.14 -10.67 -1.04
CA TYR A 110 -7.04 -12.11 -0.83
C TYR A 110 -7.57 -12.95 -2.00
N GLY A 111 -7.89 -12.32 -3.12
CA GLY A 111 -8.42 -12.99 -4.28
C GLY A 111 -8.45 -12.10 -5.51
N PRO A 112 -8.98 -12.60 -6.63
CA PRO A 112 -8.92 -11.87 -7.90
C PRO A 112 -9.74 -10.58 -7.91
N TRP A 113 -10.80 -10.49 -7.12
CA TRP A 113 -11.69 -9.33 -7.11
C TRP A 113 -11.65 -8.63 -5.75
N HIS A 114 -11.58 -7.31 -5.77
CA HIS A 114 -11.67 -6.45 -4.61
C HIS A 114 -12.49 -5.21 -4.94
N HIS A 115 -13.33 -4.76 -4.02
CA HIS A 115 -14.04 -3.50 -4.15
C HIS A 115 -13.31 -2.44 -3.33
N LEU A 116 -12.75 -1.44 -4.00
CA LEU A 116 -12.10 -0.29 -3.39
C LEU A 116 -13.16 0.80 -3.14
N PRO A 117 -13.44 1.19 -1.89
CA PRO A 117 -14.48 2.17 -1.60
C PRO A 117 -14.08 3.57 -2.09
N ALA A 118 -15.08 4.41 -2.40
CA ALA A 118 -14.87 5.80 -2.82
C ALA A 118 -14.10 6.64 -1.80
N SER A 119 -14.24 6.33 -0.50
CA SER A 119 -13.52 6.96 0.62
C SER A 119 -12.00 6.76 0.54
N ALA A 120 -11.54 5.64 -0.02
CA ALA A 120 -10.12 5.30 -0.10
C ALA A 120 -9.36 6.10 -1.17
N VAL A 121 -10.05 6.89 -1.99
CA VAL A 121 -9.42 7.66 -3.09
C VAL A 121 -9.86 9.11 -2.99
N PRO A 122 -8.96 10.02 -2.56
CA PRO A 122 -9.29 11.44 -2.43
C PRO A 122 -9.78 12.08 -3.74
N GLU A 123 -10.35 13.29 -3.64
CA GLU A 123 -10.75 14.03 -4.85
C GLU A 123 -9.52 14.37 -5.70
N GLY A 124 -9.51 13.93 -6.95
CA GLY A 124 -8.42 14.20 -7.88
C GLY A 124 -7.92 12.97 -8.63
N GLU A 125 -6.85 13.15 -9.38
CA GLU A 125 -6.15 12.06 -10.07
C GLU A 125 -5.16 11.40 -9.10
N HIS A 126 -5.24 10.08 -8.99
CA HIS A 126 -4.41 9.27 -8.10
C HIS A 126 -3.84 8.05 -8.84
N THR A 127 -2.72 7.54 -8.36
CA THR A 127 -2.15 6.27 -8.82
C THR A 127 -2.61 5.15 -7.91
N LEU A 128 -3.36 4.20 -8.45
CA LEU A 128 -3.65 2.93 -7.76
C LEU A 128 -2.60 1.91 -8.18
N SER A 129 -1.87 1.36 -7.22
CA SER A 129 -0.93 0.25 -7.46
C SER A 129 -1.36 -1.02 -6.71
N VAL A 130 -1.00 -2.17 -7.28
CA VAL A 130 -1.12 -3.48 -6.65
C VAL A 130 0.27 -4.10 -6.53
N HIS A 131 0.58 -4.67 -5.37
CA HIS A 131 1.87 -5.32 -5.09
C HIS A 131 1.62 -6.73 -4.57
N LEU A 132 2.42 -7.71 -5.01
CA LEU A 132 2.37 -9.07 -4.45
C LEU A 132 3.21 -9.16 -3.16
N SER A 133 2.63 -9.74 -2.12
CA SER A 133 3.25 -9.93 -0.81
C SER A 133 3.22 -11.40 -0.41
N ALA A 134 4.26 -11.85 0.28
CA ALA A 134 4.34 -13.17 0.87
C ALA A 134 3.49 -13.27 2.14
N ASN A 135 3.27 -14.51 2.62
CA ASN A 135 2.51 -14.76 3.84
C ASN A 135 3.14 -14.14 5.10
N ASP A 136 4.45 -13.88 5.11
CA ASP A 136 5.17 -13.20 6.22
C ASP A 136 5.20 -11.67 6.07
N HIS A 137 4.42 -11.11 5.14
CA HIS A 137 4.35 -9.69 4.77
C HIS A 137 5.59 -9.11 4.06
N SER A 138 6.60 -9.91 3.72
CA SER A 138 7.67 -9.46 2.80
C SER A 138 7.11 -9.24 1.38
N SER A 139 7.68 -8.28 0.64
CA SER A 139 7.27 -7.98 -0.73
C SER A 139 7.99 -8.90 -1.69
N TRP A 140 7.24 -9.55 -2.60
CA TRP A 140 7.87 -10.30 -3.68
C TRP A 140 8.53 -9.32 -4.65
N ALA A 141 9.77 -9.63 -5.05
CA ALA A 141 10.57 -8.79 -5.93
C ALA A 141 11.25 -9.61 -7.02
N LEU A 142 11.43 -9.01 -8.19
CA LEU A 142 12.21 -9.56 -9.29
C LEU A 142 13.22 -8.50 -9.75
N ASP A 143 14.50 -8.87 -9.77
CA ASP A 143 15.61 -8.00 -10.16
C ASP A 143 15.75 -6.73 -9.29
N GLY A 144 15.36 -6.81 -8.01
CA GLY A 144 15.39 -5.67 -7.08
C GLY A 144 14.11 -4.83 -7.05
N GLU A 145 13.16 -5.09 -7.94
CA GLU A 145 11.91 -4.33 -8.02
C GLU A 145 10.70 -5.12 -7.50
N PRO A 146 9.80 -4.51 -6.72
CA PRO A 146 8.56 -5.16 -6.29
C PRO A 146 7.70 -5.62 -7.48
N ILE A 147 7.19 -6.83 -7.40
CA ILE A 147 6.27 -7.38 -8.40
C ILE A 147 4.93 -6.67 -8.23
N SER A 148 4.65 -5.75 -9.14
CA SER A 148 3.55 -4.79 -9.03
C SER A 148 2.98 -4.40 -10.39
N ASP A 149 1.77 -3.82 -10.38
CA ASP A 149 1.15 -3.15 -11.52
C ASP A 149 0.47 -1.86 -11.03
N SER A 150 0.27 -0.88 -11.91
CA SER A 150 -0.37 0.39 -11.53
C SER A 150 -1.19 1.01 -12.66
N THR A 151 -2.22 1.76 -12.27
CA THR A 151 -3.04 2.55 -13.19
C THR A 151 -3.51 3.84 -12.54
N MET A 152 -3.80 4.85 -13.35
CA MET A 152 -4.46 6.07 -12.88
C MET A 152 -5.94 5.81 -12.65
N ILE A 153 -6.46 6.38 -11.55
CA ILE A 153 -7.88 6.49 -11.24
C ILE A 153 -8.20 7.94 -10.86
N THR A 154 -9.47 8.33 -10.93
CA THR A 154 -9.91 9.66 -10.52
C THR A 154 -10.93 9.53 -9.41
N GLY A 155 -10.55 9.93 -8.20
CA GLY A 155 -11.49 10.03 -7.10
C GLY A 155 -12.42 11.22 -7.33
N SER A 156 -13.71 11.00 -7.18
CA SER A 156 -14.70 12.06 -7.32
C SER A 156 -14.83 12.92 -6.06
N GLY A 157 -14.02 12.65 -5.03
CA GLY A 157 -14.29 13.11 -3.67
C GLY A 157 -15.58 12.47 -3.24
N GLY A 158 -15.52 11.23 -2.75
CA GLY A 158 -16.66 10.70 -2.02
C GLY A 158 -17.00 11.74 -0.96
N ASP A 159 -18.20 12.34 -1.05
CA ASP A 159 -18.83 12.90 0.15
C ASP A 159 -18.58 11.82 1.19
N GLU A 160 -18.02 12.20 2.34
CA GLU A 160 -18.00 11.36 3.53
C GLU A 160 -19.48 11.06 3.79
N GLY A 161 -20.03 10.12 3.02
CA GLY A 161 -21.33 9.58 3.22
C GLY A 161 -21.16 9.07 4.61
N GLU A 162 -21.80 9.79 5.53
CA GLU A 162 -21.82 9.54 6.94
C GLU A 162 -22.37 8.12 7.09
N HIS A 163 -21.51 7.14 6.83
CA HIS A 163 -21.47 5.85 7.45
C HIS A 163 -20.95 6.11 8.85
N SER A 164 -21.67 6.99 9.55
CA SER A 164 -21.78 7.04 10.97
C SER A 164 -22.43 5.71 11.35
N HIS A 165 -21.61 4.66 11.31
CA HIS A 165 -21.77 3.51 12.16
C HIS A 165 -21.44 3.87 13.61
N THR A 166 -21.51 5.15 14.00
CA THR A 166 -21.97 5.53 15.34
C THR A 166 -23.45 5.18 15.55
N SER A 167 -23.86 3.95 15.20
CA SER A 167 -24.77 3.27 16.10
C SER A 167 -23.97 3.06 17.38
N ARG A 168 -24.13 3.98 18.33
CA ARG A 168 -24.06 3.65 19.75
C ARG A 168 -25.18 2.64 20.03
N ASP A 169 -25.10 1.47 19.41
CA ASP A 169 -25.91 0.35 19.77
C ASP A 169 -25.33 -0.14 21.09
N THR A 170 -26.06 0.19 22.15
CA THR A 170 -25.79 -0.26 23.52
C THR A 170 -26.48 -1.59 23.80
N GLY A 171 -27.03 -2.22 22.74
CA GLY A 171 -27.48 -3.61 22.76
C GLY A 171 -26.33 -4.60 22.93
N PRO A 172 -26.62 -5.81 23.43
CA PRO A 172 -25.65 -6.90 23.45
C PRO A 172 -25.29 -7.28 22.01
N ALA A 173 -23.99 -7.37 21.73
CA ALA A 173 -23.48 -7.96 20.49
C ALA A 173 -23.51 -9.49 20.60
N ASP A 174 -23.73 -10.18 19.47
CA ASP A 174 -23.71 -11.64 19.40
C ASP A 174 -22.30 -12.18 19.66
N VAL A 175 -21.28 -11.48 19.16
CA VAL A 175 -19.86 -11.80 19.37
C VAL A 175 -19.13 -10.61 19.97
N THR A 176 -18.33 -10.87 21.01
CA THR A 176 -17.48 -9.86 21.64
C THR A 176 -16.05 -10.38 21.80
N ALA A 177 -15.06 -9.54 21.52
CA ALA A 177 -13.66 -9.82 21.85
C ALA A 177 -12.98 -8.59 22.46
N GLU A 178 -12.13 -8.83 23.45
CA GLU A 178 -11.28 -7.81 24.10
C GLU A 178 -9.82 -8.11 23.74
N ILE A 179 -9.13 -7.11 23.21
CA ILE A 179 -7.73 -7.18 22.81
C ILE A 179 -6.98 -6.07 23.53
N SER A 180 -5.75 -6.34 23.94
CA SER A 180 -4.92 -5.37 24.63
C SER A 180 -3.51 -5.37 24.05
N VAL A 181 -2.94 -4.17 23.86
CA VAL A 181 -1.57 -3.96 23.39
C VAL A 181 -0.79 -3.29 24.51
N GLN A 182 0.21 -3.99 25.07
CA GLN A 182 1.12 -3.44 26.07
C GLN A 182 2.56 -3.74 25.70
N ASP A 183 3.42 -2.73 25.73
CA ASP A 183 4.84 -2.84 25.42
C ASP A 183 5.10 -3.59 24.09
N GLY A 184 4.26 -3.34 23.07
CA GLY A 184 4.32 -4.00 21.76
C GLY A 184 3.87 -5.47 21.73
N THR A 185 3.29 -5.97 22.82
CA THR A 185 2.75 -7.33 22.91
C THR A 185 1.22 -7.30 22.86
N VAL A 186 0.63 -8.13 22.00
CA VAL A 186 -0.82 -8.31 21.88
C VAL A 186 -1.30 -9.43 22.79
N SER A 187 -2.35 -9.18 23.58
CA SER A 187 -3.03 -10.16 24.42
C SER A 187 -4.55 -10.11 24.22
N PRO A 188 -5.24 -11.24 23.95
CA PRO A 188 -4.66 -12.58 23.72
C PRO A 188 -3.72 -12.60 22.51
N GLU A 189 -2.90 -13.66 22.37
CA GLU A 189 -2.04 -13.82 21.18
C GLU A 189 -2.91 -13.72 19.91
N PRO A 190 -2.43 -13.06 18.84
CA PRO A 190 -3.21 -12.87 17.62
C PRO A 190 -3.75 -14.21 17.10
N GLY A 191 -5.07 -14.25 16.95
CA GLY A 191 -5.81 -15.45 16.60
C GLY A 191 -7.02 -15.13 15.72
N ARG A 192 -8.02 -16.02 15.73
CA ARG A 192 -9.25 -15.85 14.96
C ARG A 192 -10.45 -15.68 15.88
N VAL A 193 -11.25 -14.68 15.59
CA VAL A 193 -12.62 -14.52 16.09
C VAL A 193 -13.54 -15.07 15.01
N GLU A 194 -14.17 -16.21 15.28
CA GLU A 194 -15.14 -16.84 14.38
C GLU A 194 -16.51 -16.18 14.55
N VAL A 195 -17.14 -15.78 13.45
CA VAL A 195 -18.40 -15.04 13.41
C VAL A 195 -19.29 -15.65 12.32
N GLU A 196 -20.57 -15.82 12.61
CA GLU A 196 -21.54 -16.23 11.58
C GLU A 196 -22.05 -15.00 10.81
N GLN A 197 -22.25 -15.14 9.50
CA GLN A 197 -22.78 -14.04 8.69
C GLN A 197 -24.10 -13.50 9.25
N GLY A 198 -24.17 -12.17 9.41
CA GLY A 198 -25.31 -11.42 9.93
C GLY A 198 -25.30 -11.22 11.45
N GLN A 199 -24.33 -11.77 12.19
CA GLN A 199 -24.16 -11.51 13.61
C GLN A 199 -23.66 -10.08 13.88
N SER A 200 -24.10 -9.50 14.99
CA SER A 200 -23.52 -8.27 15.52
C SER A 200 -22.22 -8.55 16.27
N VAL A 201 -21.16 -7.81 15.95
CA VAL A 201 -19.82 -7.98 16.52
C VAL A 201 -19.40 -6.71 17.25
N ARG A 202 -18.78 -6.87 18.42
CA ARG A 202 -18.10 -5.80 19.15
C ARG A 202 -16.67 -6.19 19.49
N LEU A 203 -15.70 -5.42 19.00
CA LEU A 203 -14.29 -5.58 19.33
C LEU A 203 -13.86 -4.38 20.17
N THR A 204 -13.26 -4.64 21.32
CA THR A 204 -12.71 -3.59 22.19
C THR A 204 -11.20 -3.75 22.25
N VAL A 205 -10.48 -2.66 21.99
CA VAL A 205 -9.02 -2.64 21.97
C VAL A 205 -8.50 -1.62 22.98
N ASP A 206 -7.75 -2.10 23.96
CA ASP A 206 -6.96 -1.30 24.88
C ASP A 206 -5.51 -1.20 24.37
N SER A 207 -4.88 -0.03 24.53
CA SER A 207 -3.47 0.18 24.17
C SER A 207 -2.78 1.05 25.20
N ASP A 208 -1.51 0.80 25.50
CA ASP A 208 -0.66 1.67 26.34
C ASP A 208 -0.05 2.85 25.56
N SER A 209 -0.36 2.96 24.27
CA SER A 209 0.14 3.96 23.33
C SER A 209 -0.99 4.47 22.43
N SER A 210 -0.87 5.71 21.92
CA SER A 210 -1.83 6.25 20.96
C SER A 210 -1.59 5.69 19.56
N ASP A 211 -2.67 5.25 18.89
CA ASP A 211 -2.66 4.73 17.51
C ASP A 211 -4.11 4.80 16.94
N THR A 212 -4.32 4.29 15.74
CA THR A 212 -5.65 4.05 15.15
C THR A 212 -5.83 2.56 14.95
N VAL A 213 -6.94 1.99 15.40
CA VAL A 213 -7.30 0.60 15.13
C VAL A 213 -8.13 0.54 13.85
N HIS A 214 -7.71 -0.28 12.90
CA HIS A 214 -8.35 -0.43 11.59
C HIS A 214 -8.77 -1.89 11.37
N LEU A 215 -10.07 -2.11 11.15
CA LEU A 215 -10.62 -3.37 10.65
C LEU A 215 -10.72 -3.37 9.12
N HIS A 216 -9.82 -4.09 8.48
CA HIS A 216 -9.78 -4.23 7.02
C HIS A 216 -11.06 -4.89 6.50
N GLY A 217 -11.57 -4.40 5.36
CA GLY A 217 -12.75 -4.93 4.68
C GLY A 217 -14.09 -4.41 5.19
N TYR A 218 -14.17 -3.91 6.43
CA TYR A 218 -15.32 -3.14 6.91
C TYR A 218 -15.09 -1.63 6.88
N ASP A 219 -13.85 -1.18 6.62
CA ASP A 219 -13.47 0.25 6.57
C ASP A 219 -13.88 0.97 7.87
N ILE A 220 -13.57 0.33 9.01
CA ILE A 220 -13.83 0.88 10.34
C ILE A 220 -12.48 1.21 10.97
N GLU A 221 -12.32 2.50 11.26
CA GLU A 221 -11.16 3.05 11.95
C GLU A 221 -11.60 3.74 13.24
N GLU A 222 -10.97 3.37 14.36
CA GLU A 222 -11.26 3.95 15.67
C GLU A 222 -9.95 4.35 16.37
N PRO A 223 -9.82 5.58 16.87
CA PRO A 223 -8.64 5.99 17.61
C PRO A 223 -8.55 5.21 18.93
N VAL A 224 -7.34 4.81 19.31
CA VAL A 224 -7.04 4.23 20.62
C VAL A 224 -6.00 5.07 21.33
N THR A 225 -6.17 5.29 22.63
CA THR A 225 -5.21 6.03 23.46
C THR A 225 -5.02 5.33 24.81
N PRO A 226 -3.97 5.66 25.57
CA PRO A 226 -3.76 5.10 26.91
C PRO A 226 -4.91 5.33 27.91
N ASP A 227 -5.73 6.35 27.66
CA ASP A 227 -6.85 6.74 28.51
C ASP A 227 -8.22 6.31 27.94
N GLU A 228 -8.30 5.93 26.67
CA GLU A 228 -9.55 5.67 25.96
C GLU A 228 -9.41 4.48 24.98
N PRO A 229 -10.10 3.35 25.23
CA PRO A 229 -10.07 2.19 24.35
C PRO A 229 -10.90 2.41 23.08
N ALA A 230 -10.44 1.84 21.97
CA ALA A 230 -11.22 1.78 20.74
C ALA A 230 -12.32 0.72 20.86
N THR A 231 -13.53 1.02 20.38
CA THR A 231 -14.64 0.06 20.33
C THR A 231 -15.26 0.03 18.94
N LEU A 232 -14.99 -1.03 18.20
CA LEU A 232 -15.54 -1.27 16.86
C LEU A 232 -16.83 -2.06 17.01
N SER A 233 -17.92 -1.58 16.41
CA SER A 233 -19.22 -2.26 16.42
C SER A 233 -19.76 -2.37 14.99
N PHE A 234 -20.00 -3.58 14.51
CA PHE A 234 -20.45 -3.83 13.14
C PHE A 234 -21.36 -5.05 13.03
N THR A 235 -22.05 -5.18 11.89
CA THR A 235 -22.77 -6.41 11.52
C THR A 235 -21.89 -7.17 10.55
N ALA A 236 -21.69 -8.47 10.79
CA ALA A 236 -20.85 -9.32 9.96
C ALA A 236 -21.57 -9.72 8.66
N ASP A 237 -21.87 -8.77 7.78
CA ASP A 237 -22.63 -9.01 6.55
C ASP A 237 -21.75 -9.46 5.36
N GLN A 238 -20.43 -9.34 5.49
CA GLN A 238 -19.44 -9.78 4.50
C GLN A 238 -18.76 -11.07 4.96
N SER A 239 -18.87 -12.14 4.17
CA SER A 239 -18.11 -13.39 4.40
C SER A 239 -16.64 -13.18 4.03
N GLY A 240 -15.71 -13.69 4.84
CA GLY A 240 -14.28 -13.51 4.58
C GLY A 240 -13.41 -13.61 5.83
N LEU A 241 -12.11 -13.35 5.65
CA LEU A 241 -11.15 -13.22 6.74
C LEU A 241 -10.66 -11.77 6.75
N PHE A 242 -10.88 -11.06 7.85
CA PHE A 242 -10.65 -9.63 8.00
C PHE A 242 -9.63 -9.39 9.10
N GLU A 243 -8.60 -8.60 8.84
CA GLU A 243 -7.57 -8.31 9.84
C GLU A 243 -7.91 -7.05 10.62
N LEU A 244 -7.80 -7.14 11.95
CA LEU A 244 -7.80 -5.99 12.84
C LEU A 244 -6.34 -5.68 13.16
N GLU A 245 -5.88 -4.48 12.84
CA GLU A 245 -4.52 -4.05 13.14
C GLU A 245 -4.49 -2.63 13.70
N THR A 246 -3.36 -2.25 14.28
CA THR A 246 -3.02 -0.84 14.45
C THR A 246 -2.49 -0.26 13.14
N HIS A 247 -2.95 0.93 12.77
CA HIS A 247 -2.65 1.55 11.49
C HIS A 247 -1.22 2.08 11.42
N GLU A 248 -0.76 2.83 12.42
CA GLU A 248 0.58 3.44 12.38
C GLU A 248 1.67 2.42 12.72
N SER A 249 1.42 1.54 13.69
CA SER A 249 2.38 0.52 14.11
C SER A 249 2.28 -0.81 13.36
N HIS A 250 1.30 -0.98 12.47
CA HIS A 250 1.05 -2.19 11.66
C HIS A 250 1.06 -3.49 12.48
N THR A 251 0.56 -3.43 13.71
CA THR A 251 0.53 -4.58 14.61
C THR A 251 -0.76 -5.35 14.42
N LEU A 252 -0.66 -6.60 13.97
CA LEU A 252 -1.81 -7.50 13.85
C LEU A 252 -2.37 -7.82 15.24
N LEU A 253 -3.63 -7.46 15.47
CA LEU A 253 -4.33 -7.65 16.74
C LEU A 253 -5.10 -8.97 16.76
N THR A 254 -5.91 -9.20 15.73
CA THR A 254 -6.67 -10.44 15.53
C THR A 254 -7.14 -10.52 14.08
N GLN A 255 -7.65 -11.69 13.69
CA GLN A 255 -8.42 -11.85 12.46
C GLN A 255 -9.88 -12.15 12.80
N VAL A 256 -10.82 -11.63 12.03
CA VAL A 256 -12.26 -11.93 12.11
C VAL A 256 -12.60 -12.82 10.92
N ALA A 257 -13.00 -14.06 11.19
CA ALA A 257 -13.43 -15.00 10.17
C ALA A 257 -14.97 -15.03 10.15
N VAL A 258 -15.57 -14.58 9.04
CA VAL A 258 -17.02 -14.57 8.84
C VAL A 258 -17.42 -15.67 7.87
N GLU A 259 -18.22 -16.64 8.34
CA GLU A 259 -18.70 -17.80 7.59
C GLU A 259 -20.23 -17.88 7.48
#